data_AF-A0A9X1YNW5-F1
#
_entry.id   AF-A0A9X1YNW5-F1
#
_cell.length_a   1.000
_cell.length_b   1.000
_cell.length_c   1.000
_cell.angle_alpha   90.00
_cell.angle_beta   90.00
_cell.angle_gamma   90.00
#
_symmetry.space_group_name_H-M   'P 1'
#
loop_
_entity.id
_entity.type
_entity.pdbx_description
1 polymer ?
#
loop_
_entity_poly.entity_id
_entity_poly.type
_entity_poly.pdbx_seq_one_letter_code
_entity_poly.pdbx_strand_id
1 'polypeptide(L)'
;MTPVLTGHRPAQRPSFSDTWRRFVAHLLRGASTALARQARDVARPLHARQRRRSQHDASVEFHAEAGAPEGALFVDGELVGYVQVRRL
;
A
#
# COMPACT_ATOMS: atom_id res chain seq x y z
N MET A 1 23.89 -19.09 -40.25
CA MET A 1 23.01 -18.07 -40.88
C MET A 1 21.72 -18.02 -40.08
N THR A 2 21.53 -16.97 -39.29
CA THR A 2 20.39 -16.75 -38.38
C THR A 2 19.52 -15.62 -38.94
N PRO A 3 18.20 -15.79 -39.09
CA PRO A 3 17.32 -14.64 -39.27
C PRO A 3 16.94 -14.08 -37.88
N VAL A 4 17.36 -12.84 -37.65
CA VAL A 4 16.93 -11.99 -36.54
C VAL A 4 15.47 -11.58 -36.77
N LEU A 5 14.58 -11.95 -35.85
CA LEU A 5 13.20 -11.48 -35.81
C LEU A 5 13.17 -10.01 -35.37
N THR A 6 13.11 -9.11 -36.35
CA THR A 6 12.88 -7.68 -36.13
C THR A 6 11.48 -7.47 -35.56
N GLY A 7 11.38 -7.23 -34.25
CA GLY A 7 10.14 -6.84 -33.59
C GLY A 7 9.65 -5.49 -34.11
N HIS A 8 8.62 -5.51 -34.96
CA HIS A 8 7.95 -4.30 -35.41
C HIS A 8 7.10 -3.75 -34.25
N ARG A 9 7.63 -2.80 -33.48
CA ARG A 9 6.80 -1.94 -32.61
C ARG A 9 5.95 -1.08 -33.54
N PRO A 10 4.61 -1.19 -33.56
CA PRO A 10 3.82 -0.20 -34.26
C PRO A 10 4.05 1.14 -33.54
N ALA A 11 4.62 2.10 -34.28
CA ALA A 11 4.71 3.48 -33.86
C ALA A 11 3.30 3.94 -33.43
N GLN A 12 3.15 4.26 -32.14
CA GLN A 12 1.94 4.88 -31.62
C GLN A 12 1.72 6.18 -32.40
N ARG A 13 0.72 6.19 -33.27
CA ARG A 13 0.28 7.42 -33.93
C ARG A 13 -0.31 8.30 -32.82
N PRO A 14 0.21 9.51 -32.57
CA PRO A 14 -0.37 10.41 -31.60
C PRO A 14 -1.76 10.78 -32.09
N SER A 15 -2.76 10.05 -31.60
CA SER A 15 -4.15 10.36 -31.87
C SER A 15 -4.53 11.49 -30.92
N PHE A 16 -5.43 12.38 -31.35
CA PHE A 16 -6.03 13.41 -30.49
C PHE A 16 -6.55 12.82 -29.14
N SER A 17 -6.87 11.53 -29.13
CA SER A 17 -7.24 10.77 -27.93
C SER A 17 -6.13 10.68 -26.88
N ASP A 18 -4.85 10.73 -27.23
CA ASP A 18 -3.75 10.65 -26.26
C ASP A 18 -3.63 11.91 -25.42
N THR A 19 -3.78 13.09 -26.04
CA THR A 19 -3.77 14.36 -25.31
C THR A 19 -4.98 14.45 -24.38
N TRP A 20 -6.16 14.05 -24.86
CA TRP A 20 -7.37 13.99 -24.05
C TRP A 20 -7.26 12.97 -22.91
N ARG A 21 -6.73 11.77 -23.18
CA ARG A 21 -6.45 10.73 -22.17
C ARG A 21 -5.49 11.22 -21.11
N ARG A 22 -4.43 11.94 -21.49
CA ARG A 22 -3.49 12.54 -20.54
C ARG A 22 -4.17 13.61 -19.70
N PHE A 23 -4.98 14.47 -20.29
CA PHE A 23 -5.75 15.48 -19.56
C PHE A 23 -6.70 14.85 -18.54
N VAL A 24 -7.49 13.85 -18.96
CA VAL A 24 -8.37 13.09 -18.08
C VAL A 24 -7.58 12.39 -16.97
N ALA A 25 -6.46 11.76 -17.29
CA ALA A 25 -5.59 11.12 -16.30
C ALA A 25 -5.02 12.13 -15.29
N HIS A 26 -4.64 13.33 -15.73
CA HIS A 26 -4.19 14.40 -14.83
C HIS A 26 -5.31 14.88 -13.91
N LEU A 27 -6.53 15.01 -14.44
CA LEU A 27 -7.69 15.44 -13.68
C LEU A 27 -8.08 14.39 -12.62
N LEU A 28 -8.15 13.12 -13.01
CA LEU A 28 -8.34 11.99 -12.10
C LEU A 28 -7.26 11.93 -11.03
N ARG A 29 -5.99 12.06 -11.42
CA ARG A 29 -4.87 12.02 -10.47
C ARG A 29 -4.90 13.20 -9.50
N GLY A 30 -5.27 14.39 -9.99
CA GLY A 30 -5.53 15.56 -9.15
C GLY A 30 -6.63 15.30 -8.13
N ALA A 31 -7.79 14.81 -8.57
CA ALA A 31 -8.91 14.46 -7.71
C ALA A 31 -8.54 13.39 -6.66
N SER A 32 -7.85 12.32 -7.06
CA SER A 32 -7.36 11.30 -6.13
C SER A 32 -6.38 11.85 -5.10
N THR A 33 -5.49 12.77 -5.50
CA THR A 33 -4.56 13.39 -4.54
C THR A 33 -5.26 14.33 -3.55
N ALA A 34 -6.29 15.06 -4.00
CA ALA A 34 -7.11 15.90 -3.12
C ALA A 34 -7.87 15.04 -2.10
N LEU A 35 -8.49 13.95 -2.56
CA LEU A 35 -9.18 13.00 -1.70
C LEU A 35 -8.22 12.33 -0.71
N ALA A 36 -7.04 11.92 -1.15
CA ALA A 36 -6.02 11.33 -0.28
C ALA A 36 -5.50 12.33 0.78
N ARG A 37 -5.46 13.64 0.47
CA ARG A 37 -5.14 14.68 1.47
C ARG A 37 -6.23 14.79 2.51
N GLN A 38 -7.50 14.86 2.11
CA GLN A 38 -8.63 14.91 3.05
C GLN A 38 -8.71 13.65 3.91
N ALA A 39 -8.51 12.46 3.32
CA ALA A 39 -8.45 11.21 4.08
C ALA A 39 -7.34 11.21 5.13
N ARG A 40 -6.17 11.79 4.81
CA ARG A 40 -5.08 11.96 5.78
C ARG A 40 -5.42 12.95 6.88
N ASP A 41 -6.13 14.04 6.58
CA ASP A 41 -6.55 15.00 7.60
C ASP A 41 -7.59 14.40 8.56
N VAL A 42 -8.49 13.55 8.08
CA VAL A 42 -9.39 12.75 8.93
C VAL A 42 -8.63 11.68 9.71
N ALA A 43 -7.62 11.05 9.11
CA ALA A 43 -6.83 10.01 9.75
C ALA A 43 -5.78 10.56 10.74
N ARG A 44 -5.36 11.82 10.62
CA ARG A 44 -4.38 12.48 11.50
C ARG A 44 -4.73 12.39 12.99
N PRO A 45 -5.95 12.73 13.45
CA PRO A 45 -6.31 12.58 14.86
C PRO A 45 -6.32 11.11 15.31
N LEU A 46 -6.69 10.16 14.44
CA LEU A 46 -6.61 8.72 14.72
C LEU A 46 -5.16 8.28 14.89
N HIS A 47 -4.27 8.68 13.97
CA HIS A 47 -2.83 8.36 14.03
C HIS A 47 -2.14 9.03 15.22
N ALA A 48 -2.53 10.25 15.59
CA ALA A 48 -2.01 10.93 16.77
C ALA A 48 -2.43 10.22 18.07
N ARG A 49 -3.68 9.75 18.13
CA ARG A 49 -4.20 8.95 19.26
C ARG A 49 -3.51 7.59 19.34
N GLN A 50 -3.28 6.94 18.20
CA GLN A 50 -2.56 5.67 18.11
C GLN A 50 -1.10 5.82 18.50
N ARG A 51 -0.39 6.84 17.99
CA ARG A 51 1.00 7.14 18.40
C ARG A 51 1.13 7.43 19.90
N ARG A 52 0.19 8.20 20.47
CA ARG A 52 0.17 8.45 21.93
C ARG A 52 -0.06 7.16 22.72
N ARG A 53 -0.89 6.25 22.21
CA ARG A 53 -1.14 4.94 22.84
C ARG A 53 0.07 4.01 22.70
N SER A 54 0.68 3.92 21.52
CA SER A 54 1.92 3.17 21.28
C SER A 54 3.11 3.69 22.09
N GLN A 55 3.16 4.99 22.43
CA GLN A 55 4.23 5.53 23.29
C GLN A 55 4.06 5.19 24.77
N HIS A 56 2.83 4.96 25.25
CA HIS A 56 2.57 4.55 26.64
C HIS A 56 2.56 3.03 26.81
N ASP A 57 2.50 2.28 25.70
CA ASP A 57 2.32 0.82 25.67
C ASP A 57 3.42 0.14 24.84
N ALA A 58 4.61 0.74 24.81
CA ALA A 58 5.80 0.17 24.17
C ALA A 58 6.57 -0.77 25.14
N SER A 59 5.91 -1.34 26.14
CA SER A 59 6.37 -2.58 26.76
C SER A 59 5.90 -3.72 25.85
N VAL A 60 6.79 -4.19 24.98
CA VAL A 60 6.56 -5.43 24.23
C VAL A 60 6.56 -6.56 25.25
N GLU A 61 5.38 -6.91 25.75
CA GLU A 61 5.20 -8.02 26.67
C GLU A 61 5.18 -9.32 25.85
N PHE A 62 6.24 -10.10 25.94
CA PHE A 62 6.34 -11.39 25.24
C PHE A 62 5.47 -12.42 25.97
N HIS A 63 4.22 -12.56 25.57
CA HIS A 63 3.34 -13.62 26.03
C HIS A 63 3.66 -14.94 25.31
N ALA A 64 4.67 -15.64 25.79
CA ALA A 64 5.04 -16.99 25.34
C ALA A 64 3.95 -18.05 25.64
N GLU A 65 3.06 -17.77 26.59
CA GLU A 65 1.99 -18.69 27.03
C GLU A 65 0.64 -18.46 26.35
N ALA A 66 0.49 -17.39 25.55
CA ALA A 66 -0.71 -17.25 24.73
C ALA A 66 -0.58 -18.25 23.58
N GLY A 67 -1.52 -19.20 23.47
CA GLY A 67 -1.62 -20.16 22.36
C GLY A 67 -1.87 -19.53 20.97
N ALA A 68 -1.39 -18.31 20.75
CA ALA A 68 -1.27 -17.68 19.46
C ALA A 68 -0.35 -18.55 18.59
N PRO A 69 -0.84 -19.06 17.44
CA PRO A 69 -0.02 -19.88 16.57
C PRO A 69 1.22 -19.10 16.13
N GLU A 70 2.39 -19.74 16.15
CA GLU A 70 3.64 -19.11 15.71
C GLU A 70 3.48 -18.46 14.33
N GLY A 71 3.84 -17.18 14.23
CA GLY A 71 3.71 -16.41 13.00
C GLY A 71 2.34 -15.78 12.75
N ALA A 72 1.34 -15.96 13.60
CA ALA A 72 0.05 -15.27 13.47
C ALA A 72 0.18 -13.76 13.78
N LEU A 73 -0.27 -12.92 12.85
CA LEU A 73 -0.32 -11.47 13.00
C LEU A 73 -1.73 -11.03 13.40
N PHE A 74 -1.83 -10.33 14.52
CA PHE A 74 -3.08 -9.75 15.00
C PHE A 74 -3.06 -8.22 14.91
N VAL A 75 -4.17 -7.63 14.50
CA VAL A 75 -4.40 -6.18 14.53
C VAL A 75 -5.72 -5.95 15.25
N ASP A 76 -5.71 -5.12 16.30
CA ASP A 76 -6.88 -4.87 17.16
C ASP A 76 -7.51 -6.15 17.76
N GLY A 77 -6.72 -7.22 17.91
CA GLY A 77 -7.18 -8.52 18.42
C GLY A 77 -7.77 -9.46 17.34
N GLU A 78 -7.84 -9.03 16.09
CA GLU A 78 -8.29 -9.84 14.95
C GLU A 78 -7.10 -10.44 14.18
N LEU A 79 -7.19 -11.72 13.80
CA LEU A 79 -6.18 -12.39 12.99
C LEU A 79 -6.20 -11.84 11.56
N VAL A 80 -5.14 -11.13 11.17
CA VAL A 80 -5.02 -10.54 9.82
C VAL A 80 -4.15 -11.36 8.88
N GLY A 81 -3.37 -12.31 9.38
CA GLY A 81 -2.57 -13.20 8.52
C GLY A 81 -1.44 -13.92 9.25
N TYR A 82 -0.57 -14.55 8.48
CA TYR A 82 0.60 -15.26 8.99
C TYR A 82 1.88 -14.70 8.35
N VAL A 83 2.89 -14.42 9.17
CA VAL A 83 4.22 -13.98 8.76
C VAL A 83 5.17 -15.17 8.78
N GLN A 84 5.98 -15.27 7.74
CA GLN A 84 6.99 -16.33 7.65
C GLN A 84 8.10 -16.07 8.69
N VAL A 85 8.19 -16.93 9.69
CA VAL A 85 9.23 -16.89 10.72
C VAL A 85 10.25 -17.99 10.47
N ARG A 86 11.54 -17.63 10.43
CA ARG A 86 12.63 -18.62 10.49
C ARG A 86 12.95 -18.87 11.95
N ARG A 87 12.85 -20.12 12.40
CA ARG A 87 13.44 -20.54 13.68
C ARG A 87 14.96 -20.43 13.56
N LEU A 88 15.58 -19.75 14.54
CA LEU A 88 17.02 -19.70 14.73
C LEU A 88 17.47 -20.89 15.58
#